data_AF-A0A7C4VIJ4-F1
#
_entry.id   AF-A0A7C4VIJ4-F1
#
_cell.length_a   1.000
_cell.length_b   1.000
_cell.length_c   1.000
_cell.angle_alpha   90.00
_cell.angle_beta   90.00
_cell.angle_gamma   90.00
#
_symmetry.space_group_name_H-M   'P 1'
#
loop_
_entity.id
_entity.type
_entity.pdbx_description
1 polymer ?
#
loop_
_entity_poly.entity_id
_entity_poly.type
_entity_poly.pdbx_seq_one_letter_code
_entity_poly.pdbx_strand_id
1 'polypeptide(L)'
;MNKIEALVAARIGVFAALYVVLSLIPISVFIGAPSFLAVNLIITPVIAILLSPFEAFLASLFGGVIAFYVAPFQAMFGPFTILLPIAGAAFGSLAYHKGKTGALVTTSFLLVAISAYLVKNFPFPYFVVPHSLAILVAVAFSFRKMTPLSLKVPFYAFVSTMCEQGMMMIFAVHLLGLPWAAFVGILPLMIYERLIGTVGAALLALALIKIISSHSFKAE
;
A
#
# COMPACT_ATOMS: atom_id res chain seq x y z
N MET A 1 23.08 21.29 -0.58
CA MET A 1 21.67 20.88 -0.72
C MET A 1 20.86 22.13 -1.02
N ASN A 2 20.21 22.20 -2.19
CA ASN A 2 19.32 23.32 -2.50
C ASN A 2 18.00 23.18 -1.70
N LYS A 3 17.20 24.25 -1.62
CA LYS A 3 15.96 24.27 -0.81
C LYS A 3 14.96 23.17 -1.23
N ILE A 4 14.93 22.80 -2.51
CA ILE A 4 14.02 21.78 -3.04
C ILE A 4 14.44 20.38 -2.57
N GLU A 5 15.72 20.05 -2.65
CA GLU A 5 16.29 18.80 -2.16
C GLU A 5 16.05 18.63 -0.65
N ALA A 6 16.19 19.71 0.11
CA ALA A 6 15.92 19.71 1.54
C ALA A 6 14.45 19.35 1.86
N LEU A 7 13.51 19.92 1.10
CA LEU A 7 12.08 19.64 1.26
C LEU A 7 11.72 18.19 0.87
N VAL A 8 12.32 17.68 -0.20
CA VAL A 8 12.13 16.28 -0.62
C VAL A 8 12.64 15.33 0.47
N ALA A 9 13.85 15.56 0.98
CA ALA A 9 14.41 14.77 2.08
C ALA A 9 13.55 14.84 3.35
N ALA A 10 13.06 16.03 3.71
CA ALA A 10 12.18 16.22 4.86
C ALA A 10 10.86 15.44 4.70
N ARG A 11 10.23 15.47 3.52
CA ARG A 11 9.01 14.71 3.25
C ARG A 11 9.24 13.21 3.36
N ILE A 12 10.32 12.70 2.77
CA ILE A 12 10.71 11.28 2.89
C ILE A 12 10.88 10.91 4.37
N GLY A 13 11.63 11.71 5.14
CA GLY A 13 11.88 11.47 6.55
C GLY A 13 10.61 11.49 7.41
N VAL A 14 9.73 12.46 7.21
CA VAL A 14 8.46 12.57 7.95
C VAL A 14 7.55 11.37 7.68
N PHE A 15 7.39 10.98 6.41
CA PHE A 15 6.53 9.84 6.09
C PHE A 15 7.15 8.49 6.49
N ALA A 16 8.48 8.35 6.44
CA ALA A 16 9.17 7.19 6.98
C ALA A 16 8.96 7.10 8.51
N ALA A 17 9.10 8.21 9.24
CA ALA A 17 8.86 8.26 10.67
C ALA A 17 7.40 7.94 11.04
N LEU A 18 6.43 8.48 10.30
CA LEU A 18 5.01 8.14 10.49
C LEU A 18 4.75 6.65 10.25
N TYR A 19 5.38 6.06 9.23
CA TYR A 19 5.31 4.62 9.01
C TYR A 19 5.82 3.84 10.23
N VAL A 20 6.98 4.22 10.78
CA VAL A 20 7.56 3.58 11.97
C VAL A 20 6.66 3.72 13.20
N VAL A 21 6.17 4.92 13.49
CA VAL A 21 5.31 5.15 14.67
C VAL A 21 4.01 4.35 14.58
N LEU A 22 3.37 4.33 13.41
CA LEU A 22 2.13 3.59 13.22
C LEU A 22 2.35 2.06 13.16
N SER A 23 3.58 1.62 12.93
CA SER A 23 3.97 0.20 13.02
C SER A 23 3.98 -0.31 14.46
N LEU A 24 4.09 0.57 15.45
CA LEU A 24 4.09 0.20 16.87
C LEU A 24 2.69 -0.14 17.42
N ILE A 25 1.62 0.10 16.65
CA ILE A 25 0.24 -0.06 17.10
C ILE A 25 -0.40 -1.27 16.38
N PRO A 26 -0.34 -2.48 16.95
CA PRO A 26 -0.96 -3.66 16.35
C PRO A 26 -2.49 -3.53 16.32
N ILE A 27 -3.13 -4.06 15.27
CA ILE A 27 -4.58 -4.01 15.10
C ILE A 27 -5.22 -5.39 14.89
N SER A 28 -4.49 -6.36 14.33
CA SER A 28 -5.00 -7.70 14.09
C SER A 28 -3.85 -8.72 14.03
N VAL A 29 -4.17 -9.98 14.30
CA VAL A 29 -3.24 -11.10 14.22
C VAL A 29 -3.14 -11.56 12.78
N PHE A 30 -1.91 -11.78 12.30
CA PHE A 30 -1.68 -12.40 11.00
C PHE A 30 -1.87 -13.92 11.08
N ILE A 31 -2.70 -14.49 10.21
CA ILE A 31 -2.89 -15.94 10.16
C ILE A 31 -1.77 -16.57 9.33
N GLY A 32 -1.00 -17.46 9.95
CA GLY A 32 0.11 -18.18 9.31
C GLY A 32 1.48 -17.92 9.91
N ALA A 33 1.62 -16.91 10.77
CA ALA A 33 2.85 -16.61 11.51
C ALA A 33 2.51 -15.89 12.84
N PRO A 34 3.35 -16.01 13.90
CA PRO A 34 3.13 -15.33 15.19
C PRO A 34 3.48 -13.83 15.08
N SER A 35 2.64 -13.09 14.37
CA SER A 35 2.89 -11.69 14.02
C SER A 35 1.60 -10.87 13.92
N PHE A 36 1.73 -9.55 13.91
CA PHE A 36 0.59 -8.63 13.86
C PHE A 36 0.63 -7.73 12.63
N LEU A 37 -0.55 -7.40 12.13
CA LEU A 37 -0.77 -6.23 11.29
C LEU A 37 -0.98 -5.00 12.18
N ALA A 38 -0.68 -3.81 11.68
CA ALA A 38 -0.80 -2.57 12.44
C ALA A 38 -1.43 -1.43 11.67
N VAL A 39 -1.61 -0.31 12.35
CA VAL A 39 -2.13 0.94 11.81
C VAL A 39 -1.28 1.47 10.63
N ASN A 40 -0.04 1.01 10.44
CA ASN A 40 0.77 1.34 9.27
C ASN A 40 0.11 0.97 7.92
N LEU A 41 -0.89 0.07 7.90
CA LEU A 41 -1.70 -0.20 6.70
C LEU A 41 -2.49 1.03 6.20
N ILE A 42 -2.71 2.03 7.06
CA ILE A 42 -3.36 3.31 6.71
C ILE A 42 -2.37 4.27 6.07
N ILE A 43 -1.10 4.26 6.50
CA ILE A 43 -0.14 5.27 6.03
C ILE A 43 0.50 4.88 4.69
N THR A 44 0.64 3.60 4.36
CA THR A 44 1.18 3.17 3.05
C THR A 44 0.42 3.80 1.87
N PRO A 45 -0.93 3.78 1.81
CA PRO A 45 -1.64 4.42 0.71
C PRO A 45 -1.60 5.95 0.78
N VAL A 46 -1.47 6.55 1.97
CA VAL A 46 -1.26 8.00 2.11
C VAL A 46 0.08 8.42 1.51
N ILE A 47 1.15 7.65 1.78
CA ILE A 47 2.46 7.82 1.15
C ILE A 47 2.32 7.75 -0.36
N ALA A 48 1.60 6.75 -0.87
CA ALA A 48 1.38 6.56 -2.29
C ALA A 48 0.71 7.77 -2.97
N ILE A 49 -0.28 8.38 -2.31
CA ILE A 49 -1.09 9.48 -2.85
C ILE A 49 -0.37 10.84 -2.74
N LEU A 50 0.36 11.06 -1.64
CA LEU A 50 0.95 12.37 -1.34
C LEU A 50 2.36 12.52 -1.89
N LEU A 51 3.12 11.43 -2.04
CA LEU A 51 4.51 11.47 -2.46
C LEU A 51 4.69 11.05 -3.92
N SER A 52 5.64 11.67 -4.61
CA SER A 52 6.05 11.22 -5.94
C SER A 52 6.56 9.78 -5.91
N PRO A 53 6.55 9.01 -7.01
CA PRO A 53 6.93 7.59 -6.96
C PRO A 53 8.30 7.31 -6.34
N PHE A 54 9.28 8.19 -6.59
CA PHE A 54 10.61 8.07 -6.01
C PHE A 54 10.62 8.34 -4.49
N GLU A 55 9.93 9.40 -4.06
CA GLU A 55 9.77 9.73 -2.64
C GLU A 55 8.98 8.64 -1.89
N ALA A 56 7.91 8.10 -2.49
CA ALA A 56 7.10 7.03 -1.92
C ALA A 56 7.92 5.75 -1.74
N PHE A 57 8.74 5.39 -2.73
CA PHE A 57 9.68 4.28 -2.64
C PHE A 57 10.67 4.47 -1.49
N LEU A 58 11.34 5.63 -1.40
CA LEU A 58 12.31 5.87 -0.34
C LEU A 58 11.68 5.95 1.05
N ALA A 59 10.53 6.61 1.19
CA ALA A 59 9.83 6.73 2.47
C ALA A 59 9.39 5.35 3.00
N SER A 60 8.85 4.50 2.13
CA SER A 60 8.45 3.14 2.49
C SER A 60 9.64 2.21 2.71
N LEU A 61 10.73 2.36 1.96
CA LEU A 61 11.97 1.60 2.18
C LEU A 61 12.59 1.93 3.53
N PHE A 62 12.85 3.21 3.83
CA PHE A 62 13.46 3.60 5.09
C PHE A 62 12.52 3.35 6.28
N GLY A 63 11.24 3.68 6.12
CA GLY A 63 10.23 3.38 7.13
C GLY A 63 10.13 1.89 7.42
N GLY A 64 10.12 1.04 6.38
CA GLY A 64 10.07 -0.41 6.49
C GLY A 64 11.33 -1.00 7.14
N VAL A 65 12.52 -0.54 6.74
CA VAL A 65 13.80 -0.96 7.35
C VAL A 65 13.83 -0.62 8.83
N ILE A 66 13.47 0.61 9.22
CA ILE A 66 13.49 1.03 10.62
C ILE A 66 12.41 0.28 11.41
N ALA A 67 11.20 0.17 10.87
CA ALA A 67 10.09 -0.55 11.51
C ALA A 67 10.43 -2.03 11.73
N PHE A 68 11.18 -2.66 10.83
CA PHE A 68 11.65 -4.04 11.02
C PHE A 68 12.45 -4.22 12.33
N TYR A 69 13.27 -3.24 12.71
CA TYR A 69 14.04 -3.29 13.97
C TYR A 69 13.25 -2.79 15.18
N VAL A 70 12.38 -1.80 15.01
CA VAL A 70 11.66 -1.13 16.11
C VAL A 70 10.35 -1.84 16.48
N ALA A 71 9.70 -2.50 15.50
CA ALA A 71 8.46 -3.25 15.65
C ALA A 71 8.62 -4.70 15.10
N PRO A 72 9.55 -5.51 15.65
CA PRO A 72 9.90 -6.83 15.08
C PRO A 72 8.73 -7.83 15.12
N PHE A 73 7.72 -7.61 15.97
CA PHE A 73 6.49 -8.42 16.01
C PHE A 73 5.64 -8.33 14.73
N GLN A 74 5.99 -7.45 13.79
CA GLN A 74 5.37 -7.36 12.47
C GLN A 74 6.11 -8.11 11.37
N ALA A 75 7.32 -8.62 11.65
CA ALA A 75 8.21 -9.22 10.67
C ALA A 75 7.75 -10.64 10.25
N MET A 76 6.51 -10.75 9.78
CA MET A 76 5.84 -12.01 9.43
C MET A 76 6.54 -12.81 8.32
N PHE A 77 7.35 -12.15 7.51
CA PHE A 77 8.16 -12.74 6.43
C PHE A 77 9.66 -12.54 6.64
N GLY A 78 10.09 -12.29 7.89
CA GLY A 78 11.46 -11.91 8.19
C GLY A 78 11.87 -10.64 7.42
N PRO A 79 13.10 -10.55 6.89
CA PRO A 79 13.58 -9.37 6.15
C PRO A 79 12.72 -9.00 4.94
N PHE A 80 12.01 -9.96 4.32
CA PHE A 80 11.15 -9.70 3.17
C PHE A 80 9.91 -8.86 3.51
N THR A 81 9.58 -8.71 4.81
CA THR A 81 8.46 -7.87 5.26
C THR A 81 8.60 -6.42 4.78
N ILE A 82 9.82 -5.93 4.58
CA ILE A 82 10.11 -4.58 4.07
C ILE A 82 9.51 -4.36 2.66
N LEU A 83 9.33 -5.44 1.88
CA LEU A 83 8.77 -5.35 0.53
C LEU A 83 7.27 -5.06 0.51
N LEU A 84 6.54 -5.29 1.60
CA LEU A 84 5.12 -4.97 1.70
C LEU A 84 4.87 -3.46 1.53
N PRO A 85 5.39 -2.58 2.40
CA PRO A 85 5.14 -1.14 2.26
C PRO A 85 5.75 -0.58 0.98
N ILE A 86 6.86 -1.14 0.49
CA ILE A 86 7.44 -0.76 -0.81
C ILE A 86 6.46 -1.04 -1.94
N ALA A 87 5.89 -2.24 -2.00
CA ALA A 87 4.94 -2.61 -3.03
C ALA A 87 3.69 -1.71 -2.97
N GLY A 88 3.13 -1.51 -1.76
CA GLY A 88 1.97 -0.65 -1.57
C GLY A 88 2.23 0.79 -1.99
N ALA A 89 3.32 1.40 -1.49
CA ALA A 89 3.62 2.81 -1.72
C ALA A 89 4.11 3.08 -3.15
N ALA A 90 5.04 2.29 -3.66
CA ALA A 90 5.65 2.55 -4.97
C ALA A 90 4.69 2.28 -6.13
N PHE A 91 4.03 1.11 -6.16
CA PHE A 91 3.06 0.80 -7.22
C PHE A 91 1.81 1.67 -7.08
N GLY A 92 1.32 1.90 -5.86
CA GLY A 92 0.22 2.86 -5.63
C GLY A 92 0.53 4.26 -6.14
N SER A 93 1.73 4.77 -5.86
CA SER A 93 2.18 6.11 -6.30
C SER A 93 2.36 6.18 -7.81
N LEU A 94 2.93 5.13 -8.42
CA LEU A 94 3.01 5.01 -9.87
C LEU A 94 1.61 5.11 -10.50
N ALA A 95 0.66 4.31 -10.03
CA ALA A 95 -0.72 4.33 -10.52
C ALA A 95 -1.35 5.74 -10.40
N TYR A 96 -1.15 6.42 -9.26
CA TYR A 96 -1.77 7.72 -8.99
C TYR A 96 -1.14 8.89 -9.77
N HIS A 97 0.20 8.90 -9.93
CA HIS A 97 0.97 10.04 -10.45
C HIS A 97 1.44 9.89 -11.90
N LYS A 98 1.56 8.67 -12.45
CA LYS A 98 2.16 8.43 -13.78
C LYS A 98 1.14 8.02 -14.85
N GLY A 99 -0.15 8.14 -14.58
CA GLY A 99 -1.21 7.89 -15.56
C GLY A 99 -1.12 6.48 -16.16
N LYS A 100 -1.06 6.37 -17.50
CA LYS A 100 -1.07 5.09 -18.21
C LYS A 100 0.16 4.22 -17.92
N THR A 101 1.35 4.79 -17.85
CA THR A 101 2.58 4.00 -17.59
C THR A 101 2.57 3.47 -16.17
N GLY A 102 2.14 4.29 -15.20
CA GLY A 102 1.96 3.86 -13.83
C GLY A 102 0.90 2.78 -13.66
N ALA A 103 -0.24 2.92 -14.33
CA ALA A 103 -1.31 1.93 -14.33
C ALA A 103 -0.84 0.60 -14.96
N LEU A 104 -0.07 0.63 -16.05
CA LEU A 104 0.48 -0.57 -16.69
C LEU A 104 1.42 -1.33 -15.75
N VAL A 105 2.37 -0.64 -15.12
CA VAL A 105 3.32 -1.25 -14.19
C VAL A 105 2.60 -1.85 -12.98
N THR A 106 1.65 -1.11 -12.41
CA THR A 106 0.85 -1.56 -11.26
C THR A 106 -0.03 -2.76 -11.61
N THR A 107 -0.67 -2.73 -12.78
CA THR A 107 -1.48 -3.85 -13.28
C THR A 107 -0.62 -5.09 -13.51
N SER A 108 0.56 -4.93 -14.09
CA SER A 108 1.49 -6.03 -14.33
C SER A 108 1.92 -6.68 -13.02
N PHE A 109 2.24 -5.88 -11.99
CA PHE A 109 2.54 -6.39 -10.65
C PHE A 109 1.36 -7.18 -10.05
N LEU A 110 0.14 -6.62 -10.09
CA LEU A 110 -1.04 -7.31 -9.56
C LEU A 110 -1.34 -8.61 -10.32
N LEU A 111 -1.16 -8.63 -11.65
CA LEU A 111 -1.30 -9.86 -12.45
C LEU A 111 -0.29 -10.92 -12.01
N VAL A 112 0.96 -10.55 -11.74
CA VAL A 112 1.98 -11.46 -11.20
C VAL A 112 1.55 -12.00 -9.84
N ALA A 113 1.05 -11.14 -8.94
CA ALA A 113 0.56 -11.57 -7.62
C ALA A 113 -0.62 -12.55 -7.73
N ILE A 114 -1.61 -12.24 -8.57
CA ILE A 114 -2.77 -13.11 -8.86
C ILE A 114 -2.30 -14.46 -9.41
N SER A 115 -1.39 -14.44 -10.39
CA SER A 115 -0.86 -15.65 -11.01
C SER A 115 -0.10 -16.50 -10.00
N ALA A 116 0.75 -15.87 -9.18
CA ALA A 116 1.51 -16.54 -8.14
C ALA A 116 0.60 -17.24 -7.11
N TYR A 117 -0.54 -16.64 -6.76
CA TYR A 117 -1.53 -17.27 -5.89
C TYR A 117 -2.22 -18.46 -6.59
N LEU A 118 -2.75 -18.24 -7.79
CA LEU A 118 -3.56 -19.24 -8.49
C LEU A 118 -2.76 -20.50 -8.85
N VAL A 119 -1.46 -20.40 -9.12
CA VAL A 119 -0.61 -21.57 -9.39
C VAL A 119 -0.60 -22.59 -8.25
N LYS A 120 -0.67 -22.15 -6.99
CA LYS A 120 -0.67 -23.07 -5.83
C LYS A 120 -2.05 -23.27 -5.20
N ASN A 121 -2.89 -22.25 -5.23
CA ASN A 121 -4.15 -22.21 -4.47
C ASN A 121 -5.40 -22.02 -5.36
N PHE A 122 -5.33 -22.52 -6.60
CA PHE A 122 -6.47 -22.54 -7.54
C PHE A 122 -7.80 -23.04 -6.96
N PRO A 123 -7.86 -24.04 -6.04
CA PRO A 123 -9.12 -24.50 -5.47
C PRO A 123 -9.93 -23.42 -4.74
N PHE A 124 -9.32 -22.29 -4.36
CA PHE A 124 -10.02 -21.14 -3.79
C PHE A 124 -9.69 -19.85 -4.57
N PRO A 125 -10.29 -19.65 -5.76
CA PRO A 125 -9.94 -18.53 -6.64
C PRO A 125 -10.53 -17.19 -6.20
N TYR A 126 -11.47 -17.18 -5.24
CA TYR A 126 -12.14 -15.96 -4.80
C TYR A 126 -11.20 -14.96 -4.09
N PHE A 127 -10.07 -15.45 -3.57
CA PHE A 127 -9.10 -14.59 -2.87
C PHE A 127 -8.48 -13.51 -3.78
N VAL A 128 -8.44 -13.74 -5.10
CA VAL A 128 -7.90 -12.76 -6.05
C VAL A 128 -8.90 -11.69 -6.49
N VAL A 129 -10.18 -11.79 -6.13
CA VAL A 129 -11.24 -10.86 -6.58
C VAL A 129 -10.93 -9.40 -6.24
N PRO A 130 -10.49 -9.04 -5.01
CA PRO A 130 -10.14 -7.65 -4.69
C PRO A 130 -8.97 -7.11 -5.52
N HIS A 131 -8.00 -7.96 -5.87
CA HIS A 131 -6.86 -7.61 -6.71
C HIS A 131 -7.28 -7.35 -8.16
N SER A 132 -8.16 -8.22 -8.70
CA SER A 132 -8.77 -8.01 -10.01
C SER A 132 -9.56 -6.71 -10.07
N LEU A 133 -10.29 -6.37 -8.99
CA LEU A 133 -10.98 -5.09 -8.89
C LEU A 133 -9.99 -3.91 -8.88
N ALA A 134 -8.85 -4.03 -8.18
CA ALA A 134 -7.81 -2.99 -8.19
C ALA A 134 -7.20 -2.79 -9.59
N ILE A 135 -7.00 -3.86 -10.36
CA ILE A 135 -6.61 -3.77 -11.77
C ILE A 135 -7.65 -2.97 -12.57
N LEU A 136 -8.92 -3.32 -12.45
CA LEU A 136 -10.00 -2.62 -13.15
C LEU A 136 -10.02 -1.12 -12.80
N VAL A 137 -9.85 -0.79 -11.52
CA VAL A 137 -9.76 0.60 -11.04
C VAL A 137 -8.54 1.31 -11.64
N ALA A 138 -7.34 0.72 -11.53
CA ALA A 138 -6.11 1.33 -12.05
C ALA A 138 -6.22 1.61 -13.57
N VAL A 139 -6.76 0.65 -14.33
CA VAL A 139 -6.96 0.78 -15.78
C VAL A 139 -8.03 1.82 -16.09
N ALA A 140 -9.22 1.73 -15.49
CA ALA A 140 -10.34 2.63 -15.77
C ALA A 140 -9.99 4.10 -15.51
N PHE A 141 -9.31 4.39 -14.39
CA PHE A 141 -8.92 5.75 -14.04
C PHE A 141 -7.73 6.25 -14.86
N SER A 142 -6.89 5.38 -15.41
CA SER A 142 -5.78 5.78 -16.30
C SER A 142 -6.22 6.44 -17.60
N PHE A 143 -7.45 6.17 -18.05
CA PHE A 143 -8.04 6.76 -19.26
C PHE A 143 -8.89 8.00 -18.99
N ARG A 144 -9.21 8.31 -17.71
CA ARG A 144 -10.02 9.48 -17.36
C ARG A 144 -9.14 10.70 -17.11
N LYS A 145 -9.23 11.70 -18.00
CA LYS A 145 -8.48 12.96 -17.88
C LYS A 145 -8.93 13.85 -16.71
N MET A 146 -10.21 13.83 -16.35
CA MET A 146 -10.76 14.69 -15.29
C MET A 146 -11.58 13.87 -14.31
N THR A 147 -10.91 13.34 -13.29
CA THR A 147 -11.56 12.70 -12.15
C THR A 147 -11.49 13.63 -10.95
N PRO A 148 -12.60 13.93 -10.25
CA PRO A 148 -12.57 14.75 -9.05
C PRO A 148 -11.71 14.09 -7.97
N LEU A 149 -10.97 14.89 -7.20
CA LEU A 149 -10.02 14.39 -6.20
C LEU A 149 -10.71 13.50 -5.14
N SER A 150 -11.94 13.86 -4.75
CA SER A 150 -12.77 13.10 -3.80
C SER A 150 -13.05 11.67 -4.25
N LEU A 151 -13.07 11.42 -5.55
CA LEU A 151 -13.24 10.08 -6.13
C LEU A 151 -11.88 9.43 -6.40
N LYS A 152 -10.92 10.21 -6.92
CA LYS A 152 -9.58 9.71 -7.27
C LYS A 152 -8.87 9.11 -6.04
N VAL A 153 -8.88 9.81 -4.91
CA VAL A 153 -8.12 9.42 -3.71
C VAL A 153 -8.56 8.06 -3.15
N PRO A 154 -9.84 7.79 -2.84
CA PRO A 154 -10.27 6.48 -2.36
C PRO A 154 -9.93 5.32 -3.29
N PHE A 155 -10.08 5.51 -4.60
CA PHE A 155 -9.80 4.46 -5.58
C PHE A 155 -8.31 4.11 -5.67
N TYR A 156 -7.43 5.10 -5.67
CA TYR A 156 -6.00 4.82 -5.66
C TYR A 156 -5.46 4.39 -4.29
N ALA A 157 -6.12 4.79 -3.19
CA ALA A 157 -5.86 4.22 -1.88
C ALA A 157 -6.16 2.71 -1.87
N PHE A 158 -7.26 2.30 -2.50
CA PHE A 158 -7.61 0.89 -2.68
C PHE A 158 -6.57 0.15 -3.53
N VAL A 159 -6.15 0.73 -4.67
CA VAL A 159 -5.09 0.14 -5.52
C VAL A 159 -3.79 -0.05 -4.74
N SER A 160 -3.34 0.97 -4.01
CA SER A 160 -2.14 0.88 -3.18
C SER A 160 -2.27 -0.20 -2.09
N THR A 161 -3.42 -0.27 -1.43
CA THR A 161 -3.73 -1.28 -0.42
C THR A 161 -3.68 -2.70 -0.97
N MET A 162 -4.21 -2.91 -2.19
CA MET A 162 -4.13 -4.20 -2.88
C MET A 162 -2.73 -4.52 -3.40
N CYS A 163 -1.88 -3.52 -3.66
CA CYS A 163 -0.48 -3.77 -4.02
C CYS A 163 0.34 -4.27 -2.82
N GLU A 164 0.14 -3.66 -1.64
CA GLU A 164 0.74 -4.14 -0.39
C GLU A 164 0.27 -5.57 -0.09
N GLN A 165 -1.05 -5.81 -0.17
CA GLN A 165 -1.63 -7.13 0.06
C GLN A 165 -1.14 -8.14 -0.99
N GLY A 166 -1.03 -7.77 -2.26
CA GLY A 166 -0.53 -8.64 -3.32
C GLY A 166 0.87 -9.16 -3.04
N MET A 167 1.76 -8.33 -2.48
CA MET A 167 3.08 -8.78 -2.02
C MET A 167 2.97 -9.77 -0.84
N MET A 168 2.13 -9.45 0.14
CA MET A 168 1.84 -10.34 1.27
C MET A 168 1.26 -11.69 0.81
N MET A 169 0.40 -11.68 -0.21
CA MET A 169 -0.17 -12.88 -0.81
C MET A 169 0.90 -13.75 -1.48
N ILE A 170 1.84 -13.16 -2.22
CA ILE A 170 2.98 -13.89 -2.79
C ILE A 170 3.77 -14.59 -1.69
N PHE A 171 4.12 -13.89 -0.60
CA PHE A 171 4.90 -14.49 0.49
C PHE A 171 4.11 -15.50 1.31
N ALA A 172 2.83 -15.26 1.59
CA ALA A 172 1.98 -16.23 2.26
C ALA A 172 1.93 -17.57 1.52
N VAL A 173 1.87 -17.53 0.19
CA VAL A 173 1.78 -18.74 -0.65
C VAL A 173 3.14 -19.39 -0.91
N HIS A 174 4.17 -18.60 -1.18
CA HIS A 174 5.46 -19.13 -1.65
C HIS A 174 6.55 -19.19 -0.60
N LEU A 175 6.51 -18.33 0.42
CA LEU A 175 7.46 -18.34 1.52
C LEU A 175 6.94 -19.14 2.71
N LEU A 176 5.68 -18.92 3.12
CA LEU A 176 5.06 -19.64 4.25
C LEU A 176 4.36 -20.94 3.84
N GLY A 177 4.08 -21.13 2.54
CA GLY A 177 3.43 -22.34 2.04
C GLY A 177 1.99 -22.52 2.52
N LEU A 178 1.26 -21.42 2.78
CA LEU A 178 -0.11 -21.51 3.27
C LEU A 178 -1.02 -22.20 2.23
N PRO A 179 -1.79 -23.24 2.63
CA PRO A 179 -2.71 -23.93 1.75
C PRO A 179 -3.97 -23.11 1.51
N TRP A 180 -4.65 -23.35 0.38
CA TRP A 180 -5.89 -22.66 0.01
C TRP A 180 -6.97 -22.66 1.11
N ALA A 181 -7.03 -23.70 1.95
CA ALA A 181 -8.00 -23.80 3.04
C ALA A 181 -7.82 -22.68 4.08
N ALA A 182 -6.58 -22.24 4.35
CA ALA A 182 -6.33 -21.10 5.24
C ALA A 182 -6.92 -19.80 4.67
N PHE A 183 -6.89 -19.64 3.34
CA PHE A 183 -7.39 -18.44 2.67
C PHE A 183 -8.91 -18.27 2.77
N VAL A 184 -9.66 -19.34 3.06
CA VAL A 184 -11.10 -19.25 3.39
C VAL A 184 -11.32 -18.42 4.65
N GLY A 185 -10.49 -18.63 5.69
CA GLY A 185 -10.55 -17.86 6.93
C GLY A 185 -9.87 -16.49 6.83
N ILE A 186 -8.81 -16.37 6.02
CA ILE A 186 -8.09 -15.10 5.83
C ILE A 186 -8.93 -14.11 5.02
N LEU A 187 -9.71 -14.55 4.03
CA LEU A 187 -10.47 -13.67 3.14
C LEU A 187 -11.34 -12.63 3.87
N PRO A 188 -12.24 -12.99 4.82
CA PRO A 188 -13.07 -12.00 5.50
C PRO A 188 -12.25 -11.00 6.33
N LEU A 189 -11.20 -11.46 7.00
CA LEU A 189 -10.30 -10.60 7.78
C LEU A 189 -9.53 -9.63 6.87
N MET A 190 -9.01 -10.15 5.75
CA MET A 190 -8.34 -9.34 4.74
C MET A 190 -9.29 -8.26 4.22
N ILE A 191 -10.53 -8.58 3.86
CA ILE A 191 -11.50 -7.58 3.40
C ILE A 191 -11.71 -6.49 4.47
N TYR A 192 -11.91 -6.87 5.73
CA TYR A 192 -12.08 -5.93 6.83
C TYR A 192 -10.87 -4.99 7.00
N GLU A 193 -9.66 -5.54 7.08
CA GLU A 193 -8.43 -4.78 7.25
C GLU A 193 -8.18 -3.85 6.08
N ARG A 194 -8.41 -4.33 4.85
CA ARG A 194 -8.18 -3.55 3.63
C ARG A 194 -9.22 -2.46 3.42
N LEU A 195 -10.46 -2.66 3.89
CA LEU A 195 -11.45 -1.59 3.95
C LEU A 195 -11.03 -0.49 4.93
N ILE A 196 -10.58 -0.85 6.13
CA ILE A 196 -10.08 0.12 7.11
C ILE A 196 -8.88 0.88 6.56
N GLY A 197 -7.92 0.19 5.96
CA GLY A 197 -6.75 0.82 5.35
C GLY A 197 -7.11 1.77 4.23
N THR A 198 -7.99 1.33 3.33
CA THR A 198 -8.43 2.15 2.20
C THR A 198 -9.18 3.40 2.66
N VAL A 199 -10.18 3.24 3.52
CA VAL A 199 -11.03 4.36 3.99
C VAL A 199 -10.22 5.30 4.88
N GLY A 200 -9.48 4.76 5.84
CA GLY A 200 -8.62 5.55 6.73
C GLY A 200 -7.58 6.34 5.94
N ALA A 201 -6.94 5.71 4.95
CA ALA A 201 -5.95 6.39 4.13
C ALA A 201 -6.57 7.46 3.25
N ALA A 202 -7.73 7.19 2.66
CA ALA A 202 -8.43 8.15 1.82
C ALA A 202 -8.84 9.41 2.60
N LEU A 203 -9.41 9.24 3.79
CA LEU A 203 -9.79 10.35 4.67
C LEU A 203 -8.56 11.17 5.09
N LEU A 204 -7.49 10.50 5.52
CA LEU A 204 -6.27 11.17 5.95
C LEU A 204 -5.58 11.91 4.77
N ALA A 205 -5.48 11.28 3.61
CA ALA A 205 -4.91 11.90 2.42
C ALA A 205 -5.72 13.12 1.97
N LEU A 206 -7.05 13.02 1.92
CA LEU A 206 -7.91 14.16 1.57
C LEU A 206 -7.77 15.32 2.56
N ALA A 207 -7.71 15.04 3.86
CA ALA A 207 -7.51 16.04 4.90
C ALA A 207 -6.15 16.75 4.72
N LEU A 208 -5.07 15.98 4.52
CA LEU A 208 -3.73 16.52 4.33
C LEU A 208 -3.62 17.35 3.04
N ILE A 209 -4.21 16.90 1.93
CA ILE A 209 -4.23 17.68 0.67
C ILE A 209 -4.94 19.01 0.89
N LYS A 210 -6.08 19.02 1.58
CA LYS A 210 -6.85 20.24 1.87
C LYS A 210 -6.05 21.23 2.72
N ILE A 211 -5.33 20.73 3.73
CA ILE A 211 -4.50 21.58 4.61
C ILE A 211 -3.33 22.17 3.81
N ILE A 212 -2.61 21.35 3.04
CA ILE A 212 -1.44 21.77 2.27
C ILE A 212 -1.84 22.82 1.21
N SER A 213 -2.94 22.59 0.48
CA SER A 213 -3.41 23.53 -0.54
C SER A 213 -3.85 24.87 0.04
N SER A 214 -4.49 24.86 1.23
CA SER A 214 -4.92 26.10 1.90
C SER A 214 -3.78 26.98 2.40
N HIS A 215 -2.62 26.40 2.71
CA HIS A 215 -1.44 27.14 3.18
C HIS A 215 -0.55 27.63 2.03
N SER A 216 -0.51 26.91 0.90
CA SER A 216 0.21 27.36 -0.29
C SER A 216 -0.37 28.65 -0.90
N PHE A 217 -1.65 28.94 -0.66
CA PHE A 217 -2.34 30.15 -1.16
C PHE A 217 -2.13 31.40 -0.29
N LYS A 218 -1.51 31.26 0.89
CA LYS A 218 -1.30 32.36 1.85
C LYS A 218 0.15 32.85 1.92
N ALA A 219 1.05 32.26 1.12
CA ALA A 219 2.48 32.54 1.14
C ALA A 219 2.99 33.33 -0.09
N GLU A 220 2.07 33.85 -0.90
CA GLU A 220 2.30 34.90 -1.92
C GLU A 220 1.80 36.25 -1.39
#